data_AF-A0A162JRL5-F1
#
_entry.id   AF-A0A162JRL5-F1
#
_cell.length_a   1.000
_cell.length_b   1.000
_cell.length_c   1.000
_cell.angle_alpha   90.00
_cell.angle_beta   90.00
_cell.angle_gamma   90.00
#
_symmetry.space_group_name_H-M   'P 1'
#
loop_
_entity.id
_entity.type
_entity.pdbx_description
1 polymer ?
#
loop_
_entity_poly.entity_id
_entity_poly.type
_entity_poly.pdbx_seq_one_letter_code
_entity_poly.pdbx_strand_id
1 'polypeptide(L)'
;MANSEVIPASGKAPEFPEHVDHWNNWIRANNHCSTSLQIIKPKSASKITVAQFYMLRTLYIKPQSSDRLEKDLSIDYNKAKTALANCPLWKDYRNSFTEGYTSRQMFGLARLYQQRSAHLLIGNRKTRRAFYLYKPEELCEAQVSVRAEGEEEEEEADLERTLITESSFLSEISTVEYDTIEESHGVEDEEIVNFALVLFANSLIRATSSVDVDGDWLPCRSSFKVKFENKKLYRALVDGIFRVEKVSEEKTGEQLKQCQRLDKTGSTTSQANGNDESTYKLSTNSRTTAIMEVKRKSRSNTENWCVDIFYQEAGEMAAWIAEVPVLLDQKPDHDGTYRRLLLSQDQREVYVTIATYTEKYISYILHSVHKPAYAEGTLTTDDFLRMYPYGPFRVDVLEDMEQLARVLIALSYQNFVI
;
A
#
# COMPACT_ATOMS: atom_id res chain seq x y z
N MET A 1 4.18 34.55 -8.90
CA MET A 1 3.65 34.83 -7.56
C MET A 1 3.01 33.55 -7.06
N ALA A 2 3.60 32.90 -6.05
CA ALA A 2 3.02 31.71 -5.45
C ALA A 2 1.85 32.19 -4.57
N ASN A 3 0.62 31.87 -4.97
CA ASN A 3 -0.53 32.05 -4.09
C ASN A 3 -0.33 31.12 -2.90
N SER A 4 -0.03 31.67 -1.73
CA SER A 4 -0.17 30.95 -0.47
C SER A 4 -1.64 30.55 -0.37
N GLU A 5 -1.91 29.25 -0.37
CA GLU A 5 -3.27 28.73 -0.16
C GLU A 5 -3.82 29.35 1.13
N VAL A 6 -4.85 30.18 0.96
CA VAL A 6 -5.56 30.78 2.09
C VAL A 6 -6.34 29.64 2.72
N ILE A 7 -5.80 29.10 3.81
CA ILE A 7 -6.55 28.22 4.70
C ILE A 7 -7.81 28.99 5.10
N PRO A 8 -9.02 28.44 4.92
CA PRO A 8 -10.25 29.14 5.25
C PRO A 8 -10.19 29.62 6.71
N ALA A 9 -10.54 30.89 6.94
CA ALA A 9 -10.44 31.59 8.22
C ALA A 9 -11.18 30.92 9.40
N SER A 10 -11.90 29.83 9.15
CA SER A 10 -12.65 29.06 10.16
C SER A 10 -11.81 28.05 10.95
N GLY A 11 -10.54 27.81 10.60
CA GLY A 11 -9.66 26.88 11.32
C GLY A 11 -10.10 25.41 11.30
N LYS A 12 -11.26 25.09 10.72
CA LYS A 12 -11.74 23.72 10.55
C LYS A 12 -11.15 23.11 9.28
N ALA A 13 -10.63 21.90 9.42
CA ALA A 13 -10.23 21.08 8.28
C ALA A 13 -11.37 21.01 7.24
N PRO A 14 -11.07 21.12 5.93
CA PRO A 14 -12.07 21.01 4.89
C PRO A 14 -12.78 19.65 4.98
N GLU A 15 -14.11 19.67 5.01
CA GLU A 15 -14.92 18.46 4.97
C GLU A 15 -14.70 17.74 3.63
N PHE A 16 -14.40 16.43 3.68
CA PHE A 16 -14.13 15.67 2.47
C PHE A 16 -15.40 15.57 1.60
N PRO A 17 -15.25 15.61 0.27
CA PRO A 17 -16.39 15.43 -0.62
C PRO A 17 -16.83 13.96 -0.60
N GLU A 18 -17.86 13.64 0.17
CA GLU A 18 -18.51 12.32 0.13
C GLU A 18 -19.47 12.18 -1.06
N HIS A 19 -19.93 13.33 -1.57
CA HIS A 19 -20.90 13.42 -2.65
C HIS A 19 -20.44 14.41 -3.72
N VAL A 20 -20.93 14.20 -4.95
CA VAL A 20 -20.65 15.07 -6.09
C VAL A 20 -21.04 16.52 -5.79
N ASP A 21 -22.12 16.74 -5.05
CA ASP A 21 -22.56 18.09 -4.65
C ASP A 21 -21.59 18.76 -3.69
N HIS A 22 -21.02 18.02 -2.74
CA HIS A 22 -19.98 18.55 -1.83
C HIS A 22 -18.74 18.95 -2.63
N TRP A 23 -18.34 18.12 -3.60
CA TRP A 23 -17.24 18.42 -4.51
C TRP A 23 -17.52 19.68 -5.34
N ASN A 24 -18.70 19.76 -5.98
CA ASN A 24 -19.12 20.90 -6.79
C ASN A 24 -19.15 22.20 -5.98
N ASN A 25 -19.68 22.15 -4.76
CA ASN A 25 -19.76 23.31 -3.88
C ASN A 25 -18.36 23.82 -3.52
N TRP A 26 -17.43 22.92 -3.19
CA TRP A 26 -16.04 23.31 -2.89
C TRP A 26 -15.35 23.94 -4.10
N ILE A 27 -15.50 23.35 -5.29
CA ILE A 27 -14.90 23.86 -6.52
C ILE A 27 -15.37 25.29 -6.83
N ARG A 28 -16.68 25.54 -6.70
CA ARG A 28 -17.26 26.88 -6.91
C ARG A 28 -16.80 27.86 -5.85
N ALA A 29 -16.86 27.48 -4.58
CA ALA A 29 -16.48 28.34 -3.46
C ALA A 29 -15.01 28.79 -3.51
N ASN A 30 -14.13 27.96 -4.09
CA ASN A 30 -12.69 28.24 -4.20
C ASN A 30 -12.26 28.72 -5.61
N ASN A 31 -13.20 29.10 -6.48
CA ASN A 31 -12.94 29.60 -7.84
C ASN A 31 -12.10 28.64 -8.71
N HIS A 32 -12.31 27.34 -8.55
CA HIS A 32 -11.59 26.29 -9.30
C HIS A 32 -12.34 25.77 -10.53
N CYS A 33 -13.46 26.39 -10.91
CA CYS A 33 -14.29 25.95 -12.05
C CYS A 33 -13.53 25.87 -13.39
N SER A 34 -12.54 26.73 -13.61
CA SER A 34 -11.69 26.73 -14.82
C SER A 34 -10.33 26.03 -14.63
N THR A 35 -10.11 25.42 -13.46
CA THR A 35 -8.83 24.79 -13.11
C THR A 35 -8.79 23.34 -13.60
N SER A 36 -7.61 22.88 -14.02
CA SER A 36 -7.34 21.48 -14.36
C SER A 36 -6.15 20.95 -13.57
N LEU A 37 -6.03 19.62 -13.50
CA LEU A 37 -4.89 18.96 -12.87
C LEU A 37 -3.57 19.38 -13.55
N GLN A 38 -3.57 19.62 -14.86
CA GLN A 38 -2.38 20.11 -15.56
C GLN A 38 -1.97 21.51 -15.13
N ILE A 39 -2.94 22.42 -14.99
CA ILE A 39 -2.69 23.84 -14.67
C ILE A 39 -2.04 23.98 -13.29
N ILE A 40 -2.45 23.17 -12.32
CA ILE A 40 -1.94 23.24 -10.94
C ILE A 40 -0.60 22.54 -10.71
N LYS A 41 0.00 21.98 -11.77
CA LYS A 41 1.37 21.42 -11.79
C LYS A 41 1.68 20.54 -10.56
N PRO A 42 1.00 19.39 -10.44
CA PRO A 42 1.09 18.55 -9.25
C PRO A 42 2.51 18.03 -9.05
N LYS A 43 2.98 18.06 -7.79
CA LYS A 43 4.36 17.66 -7.45
C LYS A 43 4.46 16.14 -7.28
N SER A 44 3.87 15.64 -6.19
CA SER A 44 3.84 14.23 -5.79
C SER A 44 2.69 13.97 -4.84
N ALA A 45 2.32 12.69 -4.65
CA ALA A 45 1.26 12.30 -3.72
C ALA A 45 1.54 12.74 -2.27
N SER A 46 2.78 12.57 -1.80
CA SER A 46 3.21 13.04 -0.49
C SER A 46 3.21 14.56 -0.29
N LYS A 47 2.98 15.34 -1.36
CA LYS A 47 2.93 16.82 -1.35
C LYS A 47 1.68 17.32 -2.08
N ILE A 48 0.65 16.49 -2.13
CA ILE A 48 -0.59 16.83 -2.80
C ILE A 48 -1.28 17.95 -2.04
N THR A 49 -1.80 18.94 -2.76
CA THR A 49 -2.58 20.02 -2.15
C THR A 49 -4.08 19.71 -2.20
N VAL A 50 -4.89 20.42 -1.41
CA VAL A 50 -6.36 20.28 -1.44
C VAL A 50 -6.87 20.47 -2.87
N ALA A 51 -6.43 21.51 -3.58
CA ALA A 51 -6.84 21.74 -4.96
C ALA A 51 -6.47 20.57 -5.89
N GLN A 52 -5.30 19.96 -5.69
CA GLN A 52 -4.88 18.79 -6.45
C GLN A 52 -5.76 17.57 -6.16
N PHE A 53 -6.09 17.32 -4.90
CA PHE A 53 -7.03 16.26 -4.51
C PHE A 53 -8.39 16.45 -5.19
N TYR A 54 -8.95 17.67 -5.18
CA TYR A 54 -10.22 17.92 -5.89
C TYR A 54 -10.09 17.76 -7.41
N MET A 55 -8.96 18.14 -8.02
CA MET A 55 -8.71 17.89 -9.44
C MET A 55 -8.51 16.40 -9.76
N LEU A 56 -8.28 15.52 -8.78
CA LEU A 56 -8.32 14.08 -9.03
C LEU A 56 -9.75 13.52 -9.11
N ARG A 57 -10.79 14.36 -8.97
CA ARG A 57 -12.20 13.95 -8.91
C ARG A 57 -12.38 12.78 -7.94
N THR A 58 -11.88 12.96 -6.72
CA THR A 58 -12.01 11.95 -5.68
C THR A 58 -13.20 12.25 -4.77
N LEU A 59 -13.99 11.23 -4.47
CA LEU A 59 -14.93 11.20 -3.36
C LEU A 59 -14.36 10.29 -2.27
N TYR A 60 -14.23 10.79 -1.05
CA TYR A 60 -13.70 10.02 0.06
C TYR A 60 -14.82 9.73 1.04
N ILE A 61 -15.23 8.47 1.13
CA ILE A 61 -16.35 8.05 1.97
C ILE A 61 -15.86 7.87 3.39
N LYS A 62 -16.69 8.22 4.39
CA LYS A 62 -16.32 8.02 5.81
C LYS A 62 -15.92 6.57 6.07
N PRO A 63 -14.96 6.33 6.98
CA PRO A 63 -14.60 4.99 7.41
C PRO A 63 -15.83 4.15 7.77
N GLN A 64 -15.88 2.98 7.17
CA GLN A 64 -16.94 2.00 7.38
C GLN A 64 -16.48 0.94 8.38
N SER A 65 -17.44 0.36 9.09
CA SER A 65 -17.17 -0.79 9.96
C SER A 65 -16.64 -1.96 9.13
N SER A 66 -15.73 -2.73 9.72
CA SER A 66 -15.20 -3.96 9.14
C SER A 66 -16.28 -4.99 8.76
N ASP A 67 -17.40 -5.05 9.47
CA ASP A 67 -18.53 -5.93 9.13
C ASP A 67 -19.21 -5.59 7.78
N ARG A 68 -19.03 -4.35 7.32
CA ARG A 68 -19.54 -3.90 6.03
C ARG A 68 -18.62 -4.35 4.90
N LEU A 69 -17.32 -4.47 5.16
CA LEU A 69 -16.33 -4.93 4.18
C LEU A 69 -16.69 -6.30 3.62
N GLU A 70 -17.14 -7.21 4.50
CA GLU A 70 -17.53 -8.56 4.10
C GLU A 70 -18.71 -8.56 3.11
N LYS A 71 -19.67 -7.64 3.32
CA LYS A 71 -20.85 -7.49 2.46
C LYS A 71 -20.50 -6.85 1.13
N ASP A 72 -19.68 -5.80 1.18
CA ASP A 72 -19.38 -4.97 0.01
C ASP A 72 -18.43 -5.70 -0.96
N LEU A 73 -17.61 -6.64 -0.49
CA LEU A 73 -16.71 -7.43 -1.33
C LEU A 73 -17.30 -8.77 -1.82
N SER A 74 -18.40 -9.26 -1.24
CA SER A 74 -19.02 -10.54 -1.61
C SER A 74 -18.04 -11.74 -1.63
N ILE A 75 -17.03 -11.74 -0.75
CA ILE A 75 -15.98 -12.77 -0.74
C ILE A 75 -16.42 -13.98 0.12
N ASP A 76 -16.01 -15.19 -0.27
CA ASP A 76 -16.19 -16.38 0.55
C ASP A 76 -15.20 -16.43 1.73
N TYR A 77 -15.66 -15.99 2.89
CA TYR A 77 -14.91 -16.05 4.14
C TYR A 77 -14.80 -17.45 4.74
N ASN A 78 -15.61 -18.42 4.32
CA ASN A 78 -15.60 -19.76 4.92
C ASN A 78 -14.31 -20.50 4.60
N LYS A 79 -13.81 -20.36 3.36
CA LYS A 79 -12.51 -20.91 2.96
C LYS A 79 -11.39 -20.32 3.82
N ALA A 80 -11.37 -18.99 3.99
CA ALA A 80 -10.38 -18.30 4.80
C ALA A 80 -10.43 -18.70 6.29
N LYS A 81 -11.64 -18.78 6.86
CA LYS A 81 -11.85 -19.21 8.25
C LYS A 81 -11.38 -20.64 8.49
N THR A 82 -11.67 -21.54 7.54
CA THR A 82 -11.24 -22.94 7.61
C THR A 82 -9.72 -23.05 7.53
N ALA A 83 -9.08 -22.29 6.62
CA ALA A 83 -7.63 -22.26 6.49
C ALA A 83 -6.95 -21.77 7.78
N LEU A 84 -7.45 -20.69 8.38
CA LEU A 84 -6.94 -20.16 9.64
C LEU A 84 -7.13 -21.13 10.82
N ALA A 85 -8.30 -21.77 10.93
CA ALA A 85 -8.59 -22.70 12.02
C ALA A 85 -7.63 -23.90 12.06
N ASN A 86 -7.17 -24.34 10.89
CA ASN A 86 -6.27 -25.48 10.74
C ASN A 86 -4.78 -25.09 10.76
N CYS A 87 -4.44 -23.80 10.85
CA CYS A 87 -3.06 -23.32 10.80
C CYS A 87 -2.43 -23.23 12.20
N PRO A 88 -1.40 -24.05 12.54
CA PRO A 88 -0.73 -23.97 13.83
C PRO A 88 -0.03 -22.62 14.05
N LEU A 89 0.58 -22.05 13.01
CA LEU A 89 1.28 -20.76 13.11
C LEU A 89 0.32 -19.60 13.44
N TRP A 90 -0.90 -19.66 12.91
CA TRP A 90 -1.96 -18.71 13.26
C TRP A 90 -2.40 -18.87 14.71
N LYS A 91 -2.56 -20.11 15.19
CA LYS A 91 -2.87 -20.38 16.60
C LYS A 91 -1.79 -19.80 17.53
N ASP A 92 -0.52 -19.98 17.18
CA ASP A 92 0.60 -19.39 17.93
C ASP A 92 0.55 -17.85 17.91
N TYR A 93 0.23 -17.25 16.75
CA TYR A 93 0.03 -15.80 16.65
C TYR A 93 -1.08 -15.31 17.59
N ARG A 94 -2.23 -15.98 17.62
CA ARG A 94 -3.35 -15.63 18.53
C ARG A 94 -2.94 -15.70 20.00
N ASN A 95 -2.27 -16.79 20.41
CA ASN A 95 -1.82 -16.99 21.79
C ASN A 95 -0.81 -15.92 22.24
N SER A 96 -0.06 -15.31 21.31
CA SER A 96 0.89 -14.22 21.63
C SER A 96 0.23 -12.94 22.18
N PHE A 97 -1.09 -12.80 22.09
CA PHE A 97 -1.82 -11.67 22.67
C PHE A 97 -2.06 -11.81 24.18
N THR A 98 -2.05 -13.03 24.73
CA THR A 98 -2.41 -13.30 26.14
C THR A 98 -1.28 -13.90 26.96
N GLU A 99 -0.46 -14.75 26.37
CA GLU A 99 0.42 -15.65 27.14
C GLU A 99 1.90 -15.23 27.13
N GLY A 100 2.24 -14.07 26.57
CA GLY A 100 3.63 -13.59 26.49
C GLY A 100 4.55 -14.47 25.62
N TYR A 101 4.00 -15.48 24.93
CA TYR A 101 4.75 -16.32 24.00
C TYR A 101 5.21 -15.51 22.79
N THR A 102 6.48 -15.71 22.41
CA THR A 102 6.97 -15.35 21.09
C THR A 102 6.37 -16.33 20.08
N SER A 103 5.42 -15.88 19.27
CA SER A 103 5.01 -16.63 18.08
C SER A 103 6.27 -17.00 17.28
N ARG A 104 6.30 -18.19 16.66
CA ARG A 104 7.48 -18.65 15.91
C ARG A 104 7.41 -18.15 14.47
N GLN A 105 8.57 -18.11 13.80
CA GLN A 105 8.67 -17.79 12.37
C GLN A 105 8.17 -16.36 12.04
N MET A 106 7.60 -16.17 10.84
CA MET A 106 7.23 -14.85 10.35
C MET A 106 6.10 -14.19 11.14
N PHE A 107 5.13 -14.94 11.67
CA PHE A 107 4.10 -14.37 12.57
C PHE A 107 4.71 -13.86 13.87
N GLY A 108 5.76 -14.52 14.37
CA GLY A 108 6.57 -14.04 15.48
C GLY A 108 7.18 -12.68 15.23
N LEU A 109 7.86 -12.54 14.09
CA LEU A 109 8.46 -11.28 13.68
C LEU A 109 7.41 -10.20 13.46
N ALA A 110 6.31 -10.52 12.76
CA ALA A 110 5.20 -9.60 12.56
C ALA A 110 4.65 -9.10 13.91
N ARG A 111 4.42 -9.99 14.87
CA ARG A 111 3.93 -9.63 16.21
C ARG A 111 4.92 -8.73 16.95
N LEU A 112 6.22 -9.06 16.91
CA LEU A 112 7.26 -8.25 17.52
C LEU A 112 7.23 -6.81 16.97
N TYR A 113 7.17 -6.64 15.64
CA TYR A 113 7.12 -5.32 15.02
C TYR A 113 5.80 -4.58 15.29
N GLN A 114 4.66 -5.29 15.34
CA GLN A 114 3.37 -4.72 15.76
C GLN A 114 3.42 -4.20 17.20
N GLN A 115 4.00 -4.97 18.13
CA GLN A 115 4.21 -4.55 19.51
C GLN A 115 5.13 -3.33 19.58
N ARG A 116 6.23 -3.31 18.82
CA ARG A 116 7.12 -2.14 18.77
C ARG A 116 6.39 -0.90 18.26
N SER A 117 5.62 -1.04 17.18
CA SER A 117 4.80 0.05 16.60
C SER A 117 3.79 0.61 17.61
N ALA A 118 3.16 -0.26 18.41
CA ALA A 118 2.24 0.14 19.47
C ALA A 118 2.96 0.76 20.69
N HIS A 119 4.12 0.24 21.08
CA HIS A 119 4.88 0.68 22.27
C HIS A 119 5.56 2.04 22.10
N LEU A 120 5.77 2.53 20.86
CA LEU A 120 6.25 3.89 20.60
C LEU A 120 5.37 4.97 21.27
N LEU A 121 4.13 4.66 21.67
CA LEU A 121 3.22 5.55 22.40
C LEU A 121 3.58 5.75 23.89
N ILE A 122 4.23 4.78 24.54
CA ILE A 122 4.32 4.78 26.01
C ILE A 122 5.51 5.63 26.52
N GLY A 123 6.35 6.16 25.62
CA GLY A 123 7.47 7.04 25.98
C GLY A 123 8.53 6.38 26.88
N ASN A 124 8.39 5.09 27.19
CA ASN A 124 9.26 4.41 28.13
C ASN A 124 10.53 3.94 27.42
N ARG A 125 11.51 4.84 27.30
CA ARG A 125 12.83 4.59 26.70
C ARG A 125 13.56 3.38 27.33
N LYS A 126 13.20 2.97 28.55
CA LYS A 126 13.82 1.83 29.25
C LYS A 126 13.48 0.46 28.64
N THR A 127 12.32 0.30 28.00
CA THR A 127 11.91 -0.99 27.38
C THR A 127 12.61 -1.28 26.04
N ARG A 128 13.32 -0.32 25.44
CA ARG A 128 14.11 -0.55 24.21
C ARG A 128 15.23 -1.61 24.39
N ARG A 129 15.65 -1.91 25.62
CA ARG A 129 16.73 -2.87 25.92
C ARG A 129 16.28 -4.33 26.18
N ALA A 130 14.98 -4.61 26.26
CA ALA A 130 14.50 -5.93 26.71
C ALA A 130 14.16 -6.92 25.58
N PHE A 131 14.13 -6.49 24.32
CA PHE A 131 13.84 -7.36 23.17
C PHE A 131 15.14 -7.79 22.48
N TYR A 132 16.03 -8.45 23.22
CA TYR A 132 17.03 -9.28 22.56
C TYR A 132 16.29 -10.50 22.01
N LEU A 133 16.35 -10.69 20.69
CA LEU A 133 16.05 -11.97 20.04
C LEU A 133 16.78 -13.05 20.84
N TYR A 134 16.02 -13.92 21.51
CA TYR A 134 16.57 -15.09 22.17
C TYR A 134 17.43 -15.83 21.12
N LYS A 135 18.73 -15.96 21.41
CA LYS A 135 19.65 -16.72 20.57
C LYS A 135 19.11 -18.15 20.44
N PRO A 136 18.93 -18.70 19.23
CA PRO A 136 18.44 -20.07 19.03
C PRO A 136 19.43 -21.18 19.46
N GLU A 137 20.41 -20.90 20.30
CA GLU A 137 21.57 -21.78 20.53
C GLU A 137 21.30 -22.92 21.54
N GLU A 138 20.15 -22.97 22.22
CA GLU A 138 19.90 -23.96 23.30
C GLU A 138 18.93 -25.11 22.95
N LEU A 139 18.65 -25.38 21.67
CA LEU A 139 17.74 -26.47 21.26
C LEU A 139 18.40 -27.70 20.64
N CYS A 140 19.73 -27.78 20.56
CA CYS A 140 20.45 -28.92 19.99
C CYS A 140 21.57 -29.46 20.89
N GLU A 141 21.28 -29.73 22.17
CA GLU A 141 22.16 -30.58 22.99
C GLU A 141 21.35 -31.60 23.77
N ALA A 142 20.64 -32.47 23.04
CA ALA A 142 20.22 -33.75 23.59
C ALA A 142 20.31 -34.84 22.53
N GLN A 143 21.24 -35.77 22.77
CA GLN A 143 21.34 -37.12 22.20
C GLN A 143 21.99 -37.25 20.81
N VAL A 144 23.32 -37.30 20.77
CA VAL A 144 24.05 -38.37 20.07
C VAL A 144 25.35 -38.66 20.85
N SER A 145 25.32 -39.66 21.73
CA SER A 145 26.54 -40.29 22.23
C SER A 145 26.89 -41.46 21.30
N VAL A 146 27.78 -41.25 20.34
CA VAL A 146 28.44 -42.33 19.61
C VAL A 146 29.94 -42.14 19.73
N ARG A 147 30.58 -43.16 20.30
CA ARG A 147 32.03 -43.32 20.47
C ARG A 147 32.75 -43.13 19.13
N ALA A 148 33.84 -42.36 19.16
CA ALA A 148 34.87 -42.33 18.13
C ALA A 148 36.14 -43.03 18.67
N GLU A 149 36.76 -43.85 17.82
CA GLU A 149 38.16 -44.28 17.91
C GLU A 149 38.79 -44.23 16.51
N GLY A 150 40.02 -43.71 16.43
CA GLY A 150 40.99 -43.78 15.30
C GLY A 150 40.91 -42.63 14.29
N GLU A 151 41.81 -41.63 14.27
CA GLU A 151 43.23 -41.63 13.76
C GLU A 151 43.28 -41.85 12.22
N GLU A 152 43.95 -41.09 11.34
CA GLU A 152 45.03 -40.08 11.41
C GLU A 152 45.15 -39.37 10.02
N GLU A 153 45.66 -38.12 10.03
CA GLU A 153 46.61 -37.42 9.10
C GLU A 153 46.34 -37.38 7.56
N GLU A 154 46.60 -36.31 6.78
CA GLU A 154 47.76 -35.39 6.74
C GLU A 154 47.52 -34.17 5.78
N GLU A 155 48.18 -33.03 6.10
CA GLU A 155 48.73 -31.84 5.36
C GLU A 155 48.05 -31.20 4.10
N GLU A 156 47.72 -29.88 4.10
CA GLU A 156 48.53 -28.67 3.77
C GLU A 156 48.95 -28.56 2.28
N ALA A 157 48.87 -27.46 1.52
CA ALA A 157 48.66 -26.03 1.74
C ALA A 157 48.21 -25.35 0.42
N ASP A 158 47.43 -24.26 0.47
CA ASP A 158 47.84 -22.93 -0.03
C ASP A 158 46.76 -21.86 0.18
N LEU A 159 47.19 -20.71 0.69
CA LEU A 159 46.42 -19.58 1.21
C LEU A 159 46.72 -18.33 0.35
N GLU A 160 45.69 -17.53 0.02
CA GLU A 160 45.63 -16.05 0.18
C GLU A 160 44.38 -15.52 -0.56
N ARG A 161 43.31 -14.96 0.05
CA ARG A 161 43.09 -13.95 1.11
C ARG A 161 42.92 -12.52 0.54
N THR A 162 41.67 -12.10 0.37
CA THR A 162 41.26 -10.68 0.52
C THR A 162 39.99 -10.62 1.35
N LEU A 163 40.16 -10.62 2.68
CA LEU A 163 39.10 -10.26 3.63
C LEU A 163 39.17 -8.75 3.82
N ILE A 164 38.10 -8.06 3.42
CA ILE A 164 37.90 -6.65 3.74
C ILE A 164 37.42 -6.59 5.19
N THR A 165 38.21 -5.94 6.02
CA THR A 165 38.04 -5.76 7.46
C THR A 165 36.80 -4.90 7.76
N GLU A 166 35.77 -5.46 8.40
CA GLU A 166 34.56 -4.78 8.89
C GLU A 166 34.79 -3.80 10.07
N SER A 167 36.03 -3.41 10.34
CA SER A 167 36.38 -2.62 11.54
C SER A 167 36.41 -1.10 11.32
N SER A 168 36.32 -0.61 10.06
CA SER A 168 36.45 0.83 9.78
C SER A 168 35.13 1.60 9.66
N PHE A 169 33.97 0.98 9.84
CA PHE A 169 32.67 1.66 9.65
C PHE A 169 32.13 2.36 10.91
N LEU A 170 32.79 2.22 12.06
CA LEU A 170 32.26 2.71 13.34
C LEU A 170 33.05 3.88 13.96
N SER A 171 34.08 4.42 13.31
CA SER A 171 34.90 5.49 13.88
C SER A 171 34.54 6.93 13.45
N GLU A 172 33.52 7.13 12.61
CA GLU A 172 33.11 8.47 12.18
C GLU A 172 31.60 8.71 12.38
N ILE A 173 31.13 8.65 13.62
CA ILE A 173 29.90 9.36 14.00
C ILE A 173 30.30 10.73 14.52
N SER A 174 30.49 11.64 13.56
CA SER A 174 30.53 13.09 13.75
C SER A 174 29.22 13.55 14.39
N THR A 175 29.30 14.56 15.26
CA THR A 175 28.19 15.20 15.96
C THR A 175 27.03 15.52 15.03
N VAL A 176 25.96 14.72 15.14
CA VAL A 176 24.72 14.85 14.36
C VAL A 176 23.80 15.86 15.06
N GLU A 177 23.37 16.89 14.34
CA GLU A 177 22.36 17.87 14.79
C GLU A 177 21.03 17.16 15.12
N TYR A 178 20.32 17.65 16.14
CA TYR A 178 19.11 17.03 16.68
C TYR A 178 17.99 16.81 15.65
N ASP A 179 17.87 17.68 14.65
CA ASP A 179 16.85 17.60 13.60
C ASP A 179 17.10 16.38 12.68
N THR A 180 18.36 16.08 12.36
CA THR A 180 18.74 14.90 11.56
C THR A 180 18.47 13.61 12.34
N ILE A 181 18.58 13.65 13.66
CA ILE A 181 18.27 12.53 14.56
C ILE A 181 16.75 12.30 14.61
N GLU A 182 15.93 13.35 14.71
CA GLU A 182 14.47 13.19 14.74
C GLU A 182 13.90 12.72 13.39
N GLU A 183 14.49 13.18 12.28
CA GLU A 183 14.19 12.67 10.93
C GLU A 183 14.66 11.20 10.77
N SER A 184 15.86 10.84 11.25
CA SER A 184 16.36 9.46 11.17
C SER A 184 15.50 8.49 12.01
N HIS A 185 15.13 8.90 13.23
CA HIS A 185 14.22 8.12 14.08
C HIS A 185 12.81 8.03 13.48
N GLY A 186 12.36 9.06 12.78
CA GLY A 186 11.09 9.05 12.06
C GLY A 186 11.03 8.04 10.92
N VAL A 187 12.13 7.91 10.17
CA VAL A 187 12.27 6.92 9.10
C VAL A 187 12.32 5.50 9.67
N GLU A 188 13.07 5.27 10.75
CA GLU A 188 13.12 3.96 11.42
C GLU A 188 11.75 3.49 11.91
N ASP A 189 10.94 4.40 12.47
CA ASP A 189 9.60 4.07 12.97
C ASP A 189 8.62 3.72 11.83
N GLU A 190 8.71 4.38 10.68
CA GLU A 190 7.87 4.08 9.50
C GLU A 190 8.27 2.76 8.84
N GLU A 191 9.57 2.47 8.74
CA GLU A 191 10.07 1.18 8.24
C GLU A 191 9.61 0.02 9.13
N ILE A 192 9.67 0.18 10.47
CA ILE A 192 9.13 -0.81 11.43
C ILE A 192 7.65 -1.09 11.15
N VAL A 193 6.85 -0.04 10.91
CA VAL A 193 5.42 -0.18 10.59
C VAL A 193 5.22 -0.92 9.27
N ASN A 194 5.99 -0.57 8.22
CA ASN A 194 5.95 -1.25 6.92
C ASN A 194 6.29 -2.75 7.06
N PHE A 195 7.42 -3.06 7.69
CA PHE A 195 7.85 -4.44 7.90
C PHE A 195 6.83 -5.23 8.72
N ALA A 196 6.20 -4.64 9.73
CA ALA A 196 5.15 -5.30 10.51
C ALA A 196 4.00 -5.77 9.60
N LEU A 197 3.51 -4.87 8.74
CA LEU A 197 2.36 -5.14 7.87
C LEU A 197 2.70 -6.16 6.79
N VAL A 198 3.84 -5.99 6.11
CA VAL A 198 4.30 -6.90 5.05
C VAL A 198 4.58 -8.30 5.60
N LEU A 199 5.26 -8.41 6.74
CA LEU A 199 5.50 -9.71 7.38
C LEU A 199 4.19 -10.38 7.77
N PHE A 200 3.24 -9.63 8.32
CA PHE A 200 1.93 -10.17 8.68
C PHE A 200 1.19 -10.69 7.44
N ALA A 201 1.08 -9.89 6.39
CA ALA A 201 0.38 -10.25 5.16
C ALA A 201 1.02 -11.47 4.47
N ASN A 202 2.34 -11.52 4.35
CA ASN A 202 3.04 -12.69 3.79
C ASN A 202 2.93 -13.92 4.69
N SER A 203 2.87 -13.75 6.01
CA SER A 203 2.66 -14.87 6.94
C SER A 203 1.31 -15.52 6.70
N LEU A 204 0.27 -14.73 6.48
CA LEU A 204 -1.07 -15.22 6.16
C LEU A 204 -1.07 -16.00 4.84
N ILE A 205 -0.51 -15.43 3.77
CA ILE A 205 -0.44 -16.10 2.47
C ILE A 205 0.24 -17.47 2.58
N ARG A 206 1.41 -17.52 3.22
CA ARG A 206 2.17 -18.77 3.42
C ARG A 206 1.44 -19.76 4.32
N ALA A 207 0.77 -19.27 5.35
CA ALA A 207 -0.01 -20.09 6.27
C ALA A 207 -1.24 -20.74 5.60
N THR A 208 -1.74 -20.13 4.53
CA THR A 208 -2.94 -20.62 3.83
C THR A 208 -2.67 -21.29 2.50
N SER A 209 -1.39 -21.59 2.21
CA SER A 209 -0.87 -22.17 0.96
C SER A 209 -1.92 -23.00 0.21
N SER A 210 -2.63 -22.30 -0.68
CA SER A 210 -3.57 -22.88 -1.62
C SER A 210 -2.99 -22.66 -3.00
N VAL A 211 -3.24 -23.59 -3.92
CA VAL A 211 -2.79 -23.53 -5.33
C VAL A 211 -3.17 -22.20 -6.01
N ASP A 212 -4.15 -21.48 -5.46
CA ASP A 212 -4.75 -20.28 -6.05
C ASP A 212 -4.01 -18.96 -5.74
N VAL A 213 -3.08 -18.92 -4.77
CA VAL A 213 -2.34 -17.69 -4.42
C VAL A 213 -0.94 -17.75 -5.04
N ASP A 214 -0.66 -16.82 -5.95
CA ASP A 214 0.58 -16.84 -6.74
C ASP A 214 1.26 -15.47 -6.70
N GLY A 215 1.59 -15.00 -5.49
CA GLY A 215 2.24 -13.71 -5.31
C GLY A 215 2.70 -13.43 -3.89
N ASP A 216 3.46 -12.35 -3.74
CA ASP A 216 4.02 -11.90 -2.47
C ASP A 216 3.84 -10.38 -2.28
N TRP A 217 3.71 -9.97 -1.03
CA TRP A 217 3.88 -8.58 -0.63
C TRP A 217 5.36 -8.23 -0.57
N LEU A 218 5.74 -7.14 -1.23
CA LEU A 218 7.10 -6.65 -1.28
C LEU A 218 7.20 -5.31 -0.53
N PRO A 219 8.11 -5.18 0.44
CA PRO A 219 8.39 -3.91 1.10
C PRO A 219 9.29 -3.08 0.17
N CYS A 220 8.69 -2.41 -0.81
CA CYS A 220 9.46 -1.68 -1.80
C CYS A 220 8.79 -0.36 -2.18
N ARG A 221 9.63 0.66 -2.36
CA ARG A 221 9.20 1.98 -2.78
C ARG A 221 8.85 2.00 -4.26
N SER A 222 7.62 1.62 -4.58
CA SER A 222 7.13 1.55 -5.96
C SER A 222 6.55 2.89 -6.40
N SER A 223 6.76 3.26 -7.67
CA SER A 223 6.29 4.55 -8.18
C SER A 223 5.25 4.40 -9.28
N PHE A 224 4.18 5.17 -9.19
CA PHE A 224 3.14 5.29 -10.22
C PHE A 224 3.08 6.71 -10.77
N LYS A 225 2.63 6.86 -12.02
CA LYS A 225 2.68 8.15 -12.72
C LYS A 225 1.40 8.44 -13.48
N VAL A 226 0.90 9.67 -13.36
CA VAL A 226 -0.05 10.24 -14.33
C VAL A 226 0.76 10.92 -15.42
N LYS A 227 0.43 10.62 -16.67
CA LYS A 227 1.06 11.20 -17.86
C LYS A 227 0.04 12.01 -18.64
N PHE A 228 0.51 13.05 -19.32
CA PHE A 228 -0.25 13.78 -20.32
C PHE A 228 0.68 14.08 -21.49
N GLU A 229 0.28 13.73 -22.73
CA GLU A 229 1.11 13.88 -23.94
C GLU A 229 2.54 13.33 -23.76
N ASN A 230 2.67 12.12 -23.19
CA ASN A 230 3.94 11.47 -22.85
C ASN A 230 4.83 12.21 -21.84
N LYS A 231 4.37 13.34 -21.28
CA LYS A 231 5.05 14.07 -20.20
C LYS A 231 4.53 13.59 -18.86
N LYS A 232 5.45 13.38 -17.92
CA LYS A 232 5.12 13.10 -16.52
C LYS A 232 4.43 14.32 -15.93
N LEU A 233 3.16 14.18 -15.55
CA LEU A 233 2.40 15.23 -14.87
C LEU A 233 2.56 15.11 -13.36
N TYR A 234 2.45 13.89 -12.85
CA TYR A 234 2.37 13.61 -11.42
C TYR A 234 3.02 12.26 -11.12
N ARG A 235 3.57 12.10 -9.90
CA ARG A 235 4.09 10.81 -9.44
C ARG A 235 3.67 10.55 -8.00
N ALA A 236 3.18 9.34 -7.78
CA ALA A 236 2.99 8.77 -6.47
C ALA A 236 4.08 7.75 -6.17
N LEU A 237 4.42 7.60 -4.90
CA LEU A 237 5.28 6.55 -4.37
C LEU A 237 4.46 5.85 -3.28
N VAL A 238 4.54 4.53 -3.24
CA VAL A 238 3.92 3.70 -2.19
C VAL A 238 4.99 2.88 -1.49
N ASP A 239 4.73 2.45 -0.27
CA ASP A 239 5.70 1.77 0.59
C ASP A 239 5.76 0.25 0.40
N GLY A 240 4.73 -0.32 -0.23
CA GLY A 240 4.72 -1.71 -0.62
C GLY A 240 3.72 -2.02 -1.73
N ILE A 241 3.88 -3.19 -2.33
CA ILE A 241 2.99 -3.71 -3.37
C ILE A 241 2.76 -5.20 -3.18
N PHE A 242 1.59 -5.68 -3.56
CA PHE A 242 1.38 -7.11 -3.83
C PHE A 242 1.61 -7.37 -5.31
N ARG A 243 2.49 -8.34 -5.62
CA ARG A 243 2.81 -8.70 -7.00
C ARG A 243 2.52 -10.18 -7.25
N VAL A 244 1.81 -10.44 -8.34
CA VAL A 244 1.58 -11.80 -8.85
C VAL A 244 2.81 -12.27 -9.63
N GLU A 245 3.31 -13.48 -9.35
CA GLU A 245 4.54 -14.03 -9.93
C GLU A 245 4.32 -14.55 -11.36
N LYS A 246 3.32 -15.42 -11.56
CA LYS A 246 3.03 -16.05 -12.86
C LYS A 246 1.88 -15.35 -13.54
N VAL A 247 2.25 -14.53 -14.51
CA VAL A 247 1.32 -14.03 -15.51
C VAL A 247 1.78 -14.58 -16.86
N SER A 248 0.91 -15.31 -17.56
CA SER A 248 1.23 -15.75 -18.92
C SER A 248 1.42 -14.53 -19.84
N GLU A 249 2.31 -14.64 -20.81
CA GLU A 249 2.53 -13.59 -21.81
C GLU A 249 1.22 -13.27 -22.57
N GLU A 250 0.37 -14.27 -22.76
CA GLU A 250 -0.96 -14.12 -23.35
C GLU A 250 -1.85 -13.17 -22.53
N LYS A 251 -2.03 -13.45 -21.23
CA LYS A 251 -2.83 -12.59 -20.34
C LYS A 251 -2.27 -11.16 -20.29
N THR A 252 -0.95 -11.05 -20.26
CA THR A 252 -0.25 -9.76 -20.32
C THR A 252 -0.60 -9.00 -21.60
N GLY A 253 -0.62 -9.69 -22.74
CA GLY A 253 -1.02 -9.14 -24.03
C GLY A 253 -2.50 -8.75 -24.09
N GLU A 254 -3.39 -9.49 -23.41
CA GLU A 254 -4.80 -9.16 -23.30
C GLU A 254 -5.04 -7.89 -22.49
N GLN A 255 -4.40 -7.75 -21.33
CA GLN A 255 -4.45 -6.53 -20.52
C GLN A 255 -3.97 -5.32 -21.33
N LEU A 256 -2.86 -5.46 -22.07
CA LEU A 256 -2.39 -4.42 -22.97
C LEU A 256 -3.42 -4.04 -24.03
N LYS A 257 -4.02 -5.03 -24.70
CA LYS A 257 -5.07 -4.79 -25.69
C LYS A 257 -6.27 -4.08 -25.07
N GLN A 258 -6.64 -4.42 -23.84
CA GLN A 258 -7.73 -3.77 -23.12
C GLN A 258 -7.40 -2.32 -22.76
N CYS A 259 -6.21 -2.05 -22.21
CA CYS A 259 -5.73 -0.69 -21.97
C CYS A 259 -5.71 0.14 -23.26
N GLN A 260 -5.22 -0.43 -24.37
CA GLN A 260 -5.20 0.23 -25.67
C GLN A 260 -6.61 0.51 -26.22
N ARG A 261 -7.61 -0.34 -25.93
CA ARG A 261 -9.01 -0.06 -26.32
C ARG A 261 -9.55 1.14 -25.55
N LEU A 262 -9.27 1.22 -24.25
CA LEU A 262 -9.66 2.34 -23.40
C LEU A 262 -8.96 3.65 -23.82
N ASP A 263 -7.71 3.57 -24.26
CA ASP A 263 -7.00 4.72 -24.81
C ASP A 263 -7.62 5.23 -26.14
N LYS A 264 -8.08 4.31 -27.00
CA LYS A 264 -8.66 4.65 -28.31
C LYS A 264 -10.06 5.25 -28.22
N THR A 265 -10.88 4.82 -27.26
CA THR A 265 -12.24 5.34 -27.10
C THR A 265 -12.27 6.81 -26.66
N GLY A 266 -11.20 7.31 -26.02
CA GLY A 266 -11.05 8.72 -25.63
C GLY A 266 -10.50 9.66 -26.70
N SER A 267 -9.89 9.15 -27.78
CA SER A 267 -9.21 9.95 -28.80
C SER A 267 -9.99 9.99 -30.13
N THR A 268 -11.11 10.70 -30.16
CA THR A 268 -11.91 10.88 -31.39
C THR A 268 -11.40 12.00 -32.31
N THR A 269 -10.24 12.61 -32.03
CA THR A 269 -9.70 13.73 -32.83
C THR A 269 -8.20 13.66 -33.04
N SER A 270 -7.77 12.74 -33.90
CA SER A 270 -6.59 12.95 -34.77
C SER A 270 -6.42 11.76 -35.71
N GLN A 271 -6.83 11.92 -36.97
CA GLN A 271 -6.21 11.17 -38.07
C GLN A 271 -4.75 11.65 -38.17
N ALA A 272 -3.81 10.81 -37.74
CA ALA A 272 -2.41 10.93 -38.12
C ALA A 272 -1.93 9.57 -38.60
N ASN A 273 -1.60 9.52 -39.89
CA ASN A 273 -0.84 8.46 -40.52
C ASN A 273 0.49 8.26 -39.78
N GLY A 274 0.84 7.01 -39.49
CA GLY A 274 2.16 6.67 -38.97
C GLY A 274 2.24 5.21 -38.52
N ASN A 275 2.91 4.39 -39.32
CA ASN A 275 3.36 3.04 -38.97
C ASN A 275 4.46 3.12 -37.90
N ASP A 276 4.10 3.50 -36.68
CA ASP A 276 4.99 3.37 -35.54
C ASP A 276 4.45 2.23 -34.66
N GLU A 277 4.97 1.02 -34.92
CA GLU A 277 4.90 -0.11 -33.99
C GLU A 277 5.75 0.26 -32.75
N SER A 278 5.28 1.23 -31.97
CA SER A 278 5.86 1.52 -30.67
C SER A 278 5.61 0.29 -29.80
N THR A 279 6.64 -0.52 -29.62
CA THR A 279 6.61 -1.67 -28.72
C THR A 279 6.30 -1.14 -27.32
N TYR A 280 5.04 -1.24 -26.88
CA TYR A 280 4.63 -0.86 -25.55
C TYR A 280 5.34 -1.78 -24.55
N LYS A 281 6.52 -1.38 -24.07
CA LYS A 281 7.21 -2.09 -23.01
C LYS A 281 6.32 -1.99 -21.77
N LEU A 282 5.79 -3.12 -21.32
CA LEU A 282 4.95 -3.14 -20.12
C LEU A 282 5.67 -2.50 -18.95
N SER A 283 4.92 -1.68 -18.22
CA SER A 283 5.38 -1.23 -16.91
C SER A 283 5.66 -2.46 -16.06
N THR A 284 6.76 -2.43 -15.30
CA THR A 284 7.04 -3.42 -14.25
C THR A 284 5.91 -3.53 -13.22
N ASN A 285 5.02 -2.54 -13.20
CA ASN A 285 3.86 -2.46 -12.32
C ASN A 285 2.63 -3.21 -12.84
N SER A 286 2.65 -3.78 -14.05
CA SER A 286 1.47 -4.47 -14.62
C SER A 286 1.01 -5.70 -13.85
N ARG A 287 1.90 -6.27 -13.03
CA ARG A 287 1.63 -7.41 -12.14
C ARG A 287 1.24 -7.00 -10.72
N THR A 288 1.14 -5.69 -10.46
CA THR A 288 0.73 -5.19 -9.15
C THR A 288 -0.78 -5.21 -9.08
N THR A 289 -1.35 -5.87 -8.06
CA THR A 289 -2.81 -5.99 -7.87
C THR A 289 -3.31 -5.37 -6.57
N ALA A 290 -2.40 -5.03 -5.65
CA ALA A 290 -2.69 -4.19 -4.49
C ALA A 290 -1.47 -3.33 -4.13
N ILE A 291 -1.73 -2.19 -3.49
CA ILE A 291 -0.69 -1.29 -2.98
C ILE A 291 -0.78 -1.18 -1.46
N MET A 292 0.34 -0.79 -0.85
CA MET A 292 0.46 -0.59 0.59
C MET A 292 1.09 0.77 0.88
N GLU A 293 0.54 1.48 1.86
CA GLU A 293 1.05 2.76 2.35
C GLU A 293 1.18 2.73 3.87
N VAL A 294 2.24 3.26 4.43
CA VAL A 294 2.39 3.31 5.89
C VAL A 294 2.71 4.69 6.41
N LYS A 295 2.28 4.93 7.65
CA LYS A 295 2.61 6.15 8.40
C LYS A 295 2.96 5.79 9.83
N ARG A 296 3.97 6.49 10.36
CA ARG A 296 4.35 6.35 11.77
C ARG A 296 3.34 6.91 12.78
N LYS A 297 2.40 7.77 12.36
CA LYS A 297 1.44 8.47 13.25
C LYS A 297 0.01 8.00 12.98
N SER A 298 -0.74 7.70 14.04
CA SER A 298 -2.18 7.43 13.96
C SER A 298 -2.98 8.61 13.38
N ARG A 299 -4.07 8.29 12.67
CA ARG A 299 -5.03 9.28 12.14
C ARG A 299 -5.71 10.10 13.24
N SER A 300 -5.76 9.58 14.47
CA SER A 300 -6.41 10.23 15.61
C SER A 300 -5.56 11.34 16.27
N ASN A 301 -4.30 11.51 15.90
CA ASN A 301 -3.34 12.28 16.69
C ASN A 301 -3.32 13.80 16.41
N THR A 302 -3.85 14.32 15.29
CA THR A 302 -3.99 15.77 15.03
C THR A 302 -5.12 16.11 14.05
N GLU A 303 -5.66 17.34 14.12
CA GLU A 303 -6.79 17.82 13.30
C GLU A 303 -6.50 17.87 11.78
N ASN A 304 -5.23 17.97 11.35
CA ASN A 304 -4.88 18.09 9.93
C ASN A 304 -4.13 16.88 9.34
N TRP A 305 -3.47 16.05 10.17
CA TRP A 305 -2.67 14.92 9.67
C TRP A 305 -3.51 13.88 8.93
N CYS A 306 -4.71 13.61 9.44
CA CYS A 306 -5.67 12.70 8.82
C CYS A 306 -6.04 13.14 7.40
N VAL A 307 -6.10 14.45 7.16
CA VAL A 307 -6.46 15.05 5.87
C VAL A 307 -5.36 14.84 4.84
N ASP A 308 -4.11 15.07 5.23
CA ASP A 308 -2.96 14.89 4.33
C ASP A 308 -2.82 13.42 3.89
N ILE A 309 -3.09 12.47 4.80
CA ILE A 309 -3.10 11.04 4.48
C ILE A 309 -4.14 10.75 3.39
N PHE A 310 -5.37 11.24 3.52
CA PHE A 310 -6.43 10.90 2.57
C PHE A 310 -6.16 11.46 1.18
N TYR A 311 -5.59 12.68 1.12
CA TYR A 311 -5.19 13.24 -0.15
C TYR A 311 -4.07 12.43 -0.78
N GLN A 312 -3.08 12.02 0.02
CA GLN A 312 -1.97 11.20 -0.44
C GLN A 312 -2.47 9.86 -0.99
N GLU A 313 -3.29 9.12 -0.23
CA GLU A 313 -3.87 7.82 -0.63
C GLU A 313 -4.67 7.93 -1.93
N ALA A 314 -5.52 8.96 -2.05
CA ALA A 314 -6.27 9.24 -3.28
C ALA A 314 -5.35 9.52 -4.47
N GLY A 315 -4.28 10.28 -4.21
CA GLY A 315 -3.22 10.55 -5.14
C GLY A 315 -2.51 9.29 -5.65
N GLU A 316 -2.13 8.39 -4.76
CA GLU A 316 -1.52 7.10 -5.09
C GLU A 316 -2.43 6.23 -5.93
N MET A 317 -3.69 6.13 -5.52
CA MET A 317 -4.69 5.36 -6.24
C MET A 317 -4.93 5.91 -7.65
N ALA A 318 -5.10 7.24 -7.78
CA ALA A 318 -5.29 7.87 -9.09
C ALA A 318 -4.06 7.70 -10.00
N ALA A 319 -2.84 7.81 -9.47
CA ALA A 319 -1.63 7.57 -10.24
C ALA A 319 -1.48 6.11 -10.68
N TRP A 320 -1.84 5.16 -9.82
CA TRP A 320 -1.84 3.76 -10.18
C TRP A 320 -2.90 3.45 -11.24
N ILE A 321 -4.10 4.07 -11.14
CA ILE A 321 -5.14 3.94 -12.18
C ILE A 321 -4.67 4.52 -13.51
N ALA A 322 -4.04 5.68 -13.51
CA ALA A 322 -3.51 6.27 -14.74
C ALA A 322 -2.41 5.42 -15.39
N GLU A 323 -1.62 4.67 -14.60
CA GLU A 323 -0.53 3.86 -15.15
C GLU A 323 -0.98 2.47 -15.59
N VAL A 324 -1.92 1.85 -14.87
CA VAL A 324 -2.43 0.51 -15.14
C VAL A 324 -3.96 0.54 -15.03
N PRO A 325 -4.73 1.06 -16.00
CA PRO A 325 -6.18 1.36 -15.83
C PRO A 325 -7.06 0.18 -15.43
N VAL A 326 -6.74 -1.02 -15.92
CA VAL A 326 -7.42 -2.26 -15.59
C VAL A 326 -6.38 -3.30 -15.19
N LEU A 327 -6.63 -4.00 -14.08
CA LEU A 327 -5.75 -5.07 -13.63
C LEU A 327 -5.88 -6.31 -14.54
N LEU A 328 -4.86 -7.16 -14.51
CA LEU A 328 -4.89 -8.42 -15.22
C LEU A 328 -6.06 -9.28 -14.72
N ASP A 329 -6.79 -9.92 -15.65
CA ASP A 329 -7.96 -10.75 -15.36
C ASP A 329 -9.13 -10.03 -14.66
N GLN A 330 -9.01 -8.72 -14.40
CA GLN A 330 -10.08 -7.95 -13.79
C GLN A 330 -11.19 -7.69 -14.80
N LYS A 331 -12.41 -8.02 -14.37
CA LYS A 331 -13.65 -7.65 -15.06
C LYS A 331 -14.35 -6.60 -14.21
N PRO A 332 -14.98 -5.59 -14.83
CA PRO A 332 -15.84 -4.72 -14.07
C PRO A 332 -17.03 -5.52 -13.52
N ASP A 333 -17.58 -5.04 -12.41
CA ASP A 333 -18.88 -5.47 -11.88
C ASP A 333 -19.99 -5.28 -12.92
N HIS A 334 -21.19 -5.80 -12.62
CA HIS A 334 -22.36 -5.67 -13.51
C HIS A 334 -22.74 -4.22 -13.85
N ASP A 335 -22.37 -3.25 -13.02
CA ASP A 335 -22.61 -1.82 -13.22
C ASP A 335 -21.45 -1.10 -13.94
N GLY A 336 -20.42 -1.82 -14.38
CA GLY A 336 -19.23 -1.24 -15.00
C GLY A 336 -18.18 -0.73 -14.02
N THR A 337 -18.31 -1.04 -12.73
CA THR A 337 -17.37 -0.61 -11.68
C THR A 337 -16.13 -1.50 -11.64
N TYR A 338 -14.95 -0.89 -11.62
CA TYR A 338 -13.67 -1.51 -11.29
C TYR A 338 -13.29 -1.24 -9.84
N ARG A 339 -12.49 -2.12 -9.25
CA ARG A 339 -12.05 -2.02 -7.85
C ARG A 339 -10.54 -2.12 -7.69
N ARG A 340 -9.99 -1.47 -6.67
CA ARG A 340 -8.59 -1.61 -6.27
C ARG A 340 -8.46 -1.63 -4.77
N LEU A 341 -7.43 -2.34 -4.32
CA LEU A 341 -7.10 -2.45 -2.93
C LEU A 341 -5.90 -1.56 -2.59
N LEU A 342 -6.09 -0.73 -1.56
CA LEU A 342 -5.02 -0.10 -0.81
C LEU A 342 -5.08 -0.63 0.62
N LEU A 343 -3.99 -1.20 1.10
CA LEU A 343 -3.81 -1.54 2.51
C LEU A 343 -2.96 -0.45 3.15
N SER A 344 -3.50 0.30 4.10
CA SER A 344 -2.70 1.32 4.80
C SER A 344 -2.53 1.01 6.28
N GLN A 345 -1.37 1.35 6.86
CA GLN A 345 -1.18 1.26 8.30
C GLN A 345 -0.66 2.59 8.85
N ASP A 346 -1.47 3.18 9.73
CA ASP A 346 -1.14 4.38 10.47
C ASP A 346 -0.84 3.99 11.91
N GLN A 347 0.45 3.83 12.19
CA GLN A 347 0.98 3.38 13.47
C GLN A 347 0.44 1.99 13.87
N ARG A 348 -0.64 1.93 14.64
CA ARG A 348 -1.27 0.70 15.13
C ARG A 348 -2.60 0.39 14.46
N GLU A 349 -3.04 1.27 13.56
CA GLU A 349 -4.34 1.22 12.90
C GLU A 349 -4.13 0.81 11.45
N VAL A 350 -4.62 -0.37 11.09
CA VAL A 350 -4.63 -0.82 9.69
C VAL A 350 -5.98 -0.45 9.08
N TYR A 351 -5.97 0.04 7.86
CA TYR A 351 -7.16 0.34 7.06
C TYR A 351 -7.12 -0.48 5.78
N VAL A 352 -8.26 -1.06 5.43
CA VAL A 352 -8.45 -1.70 4.13
C VAL A 352 -9.28 -0.73 3.31
N THR A 353 -8.72 -0.17 2.24
CA THR A 353 -9.42 0.81 1.40
C THR A 353 -9.73 0.20 0.05
N ILE A 354 -11.03 0.15 -0.27
CA ILE A 354 -11.52 -0.27 -1.59
C ILE A 354 -11.78 0.98 -2.41
N ALA A 355 -10.96 1.18 -3.43
CA ALA A 355 -11.16 2.24 -4.40
C ALA A 355 -12.05 1.74 -5.54
N THR A 356 -13.11 2.46 -5.88
CA THR A 356 -13.98 2.12 -7.00
C THR A 356 -14.03 3.22 -8.04
N TYR A 357 -14.08 2.83 -9.32
CA TYR A 357 -14.06 3.76 -10.45
C TYR A 357 -14.68 3.11 -11.69
N THR A 358 -15.03 3.90 -12.70
CA THR A 358 -15.65 3.41 -13.95
C THR A 358 -14.79 3.79 -15.16
N GLU A 359 -15.17 3.35 -16.36
CA GLU A 359 -14.55 3.80 -17.61
C GLU A 359 -14.59 5.32 -17.79
N LYS A 360 -15.59 6.03 -17.25
CA LYS A 360 -15.64 7.51 -17.31
C LYS A 360 -14.51 8.13 -16.52
N TYR A 361 -14.24 7.62 -15.32
CA TYR A 361 -13.10 8.07 -14.52
C TYR A 361 -11.76 7.73 -15.19
N ILE A 362 -11.63 6.55 -15.81
CA ILE A 362 -10.44 6.18 -16.59
C ILE A 362 -10.22 7.19 -17.72
N SER A 363 -11.26 7.49 -18.50
CA SER A 363 -11.19 8.47 -19.57
C SER A 363 -10.78 9.87 -19.06
N TYR A 364 -11.28 10.25 -17.88
CA TYR A 364 -10.87 11.49 -17.24
C TYR A 364 -9.38 11.52 -16.92
N ILE A 365 -8.89 10.55 -16.14
CA ILE A 365 -7.52 10.56 -15.60
C ILE A 365 -6.46 10.34 -16.70
N LEU A 366 -6.80 9.67 -17.79
CA LEU A 366 -5.90 9.44 -18.93
C LEU A 366 -5.92 10.58 -19.95
N HIS A 367 -7.09 11.12 -20.27
CA HIS A 367 -7.24 11.96 -21.46
C HIS A 367 -7.70 13.39 -21.16
N SER A 368 -8.33 13.63 -20.00
CA SER A 368 -8.99 14.92 -19.73
C SER A 368 -8.42 15.68 -18.56
N VAL A 369 -7.28 15.26 -17.99
CA VAL A 369 -6.58 15.97 -16.90
C VAL A 369 -6.12 17.40 -17.23
N HIS A 370 -6.07 17.75 -18.52
CA HIS A 370 -5.79 19.09 -19.02
C HIS A 370 -7.03 20.00 -19.07
N LYS A 371 -8.22 19.39 -19.23
CA LYS A 371 -9.49 20.11 -19.29
C LYS A 371 -9.90 20.55 -17.90
N PRO A 372 -10.66 21.65 -17.76
CA PRO A 372 -11.23 22.03 -16.48
C PRO A 372 -11.92 20.83 -15.82
N ALA A 373 -11.58 20.54 -14.56
CA ALA A 373 -12.17 19.41 -13.87
C ALA A 373 -13.68 19.58 -13.70
N TYR A 374 -14.15 20.83 -13.66
CA TYR A 374 -15.55 21.21 -13.63
C TYR A 374 -16.01 21.61 -15.03
N ALA A 375 -17.04 20.92 -15.52
CA ALA A 375 -17.88 21.39 -16.61
C ALA A 375 -19.27 21.67 -16.02
N GLU A 376 -19.84 22.83 -16.34
CA GLU A 376 -21.15 23.20 -15.82
C GLU A 376 -22.22 22.26 -16.42
N GLY A 377 -22.75 21.35 -15.58
CA GLY A 377 -23.68 20.30 -15.97
C GLY A 377 -23.03 18.91 -16.14
N THR A 378 -23.78 17.88 -15.69
CA THR A 378 -23.63 16.44 -15.99
C THR A 378 -22.52 15.60 -15.36
N LEU A 379 -21.76 16.07 -14.35
CA LEU A 379 -20.93 15.14 -13.58
C LEU A 379 -21.81 14.21 -12.75
N THR A 380 -21.66 12.91 -12.94
CA THR A 380 -22.29 11.87 -12.11
C THR A 380 -21.25 11.21 -11.21
N THR A 381 -21.68 10.33 -10.31
CA THR A 381 -20.77 9.55 -9.46
C THR A 381 -19.76 8.71 -10.24
N ASP A 382 -20.08 8.35 -11.47
CA ASP A 382 -19.24 7.52 -12.34
C ASP A 382 -17.98 8.26 -12.81
N ASP A 383 -18.01 9.60 -12.80
CA ASP A 383 -16.89 10.46 -13.18
C ASP A 383 -15.82 10.59 -12.08
N PHE A 384 -16.03 9.93 -10.93
CA PHE A 384 -15.20 10.07 -9.74
C PHE A 384 -14.51 8.76 -9.34
N LEU A 385 -13.32 8.90 -8.77
CA LEU A 385 -12.68 7.87 -7.94
C LEU A 385 -13.34 7.90 -6.56
N ARG A 386 -13.88 6.78 -6.11
CA ARG A 386 -14.50 6.68 -4.79
C ARG A 386 -13.62 5.84 -3.87
N MET A 387 -13.23 6.39 -2.74
CA MET A 387 -12.39 5.70 -1.73
C MET A 387 -13.28 5.23 -0.58
N TYR A 388 -13.35 3.92 -0.35
CA TYR A 388 -14.10 3.29 0.74
C TYR A 388 -13.13 2.68 1.76
N PRO A 389 -12.70 3.43 2.78
CA PRO A 389 -11.86 2.91 3.85
C PRO A 389 -12.68 2.09 4.86
N TYR A 390 -12.11 0.97 5.30
CA TYR A 390 -12.66 0.10 6.34
C TYR A 390 -11.65 -0.07 7.46
N GLY A 391 -12.13 -0.02 8.70
CA GLY A 391 -11.31 -0.06 9.91
C GLY A 391 -11.61 1.12 10.85
N PRO A 392 -10.68 1.46 11.77
CA PRO A 392 -9.36 0.86 11.92
C PRO A 392 -9.40 -0.58 12.44
N PHE A 393 -8.49 -1.43 11.96
CA PHE A 393 -8.12 -2.69 12.59
C PHE A 393 -6.89 -2.46 13.45
N ARG A 394 -7.00 -2.66 14.76
CA ARG A 394 -5.90 -2.41 15.68
C ARG A 394 -4.97 -3.60 15.81
N VAL A 395 -3.68 -3.39 15.56
CA VAL A 395 -2.64 -4.44 15.64
C VAL A 395 -2.37 -4.94 17.06
N ASP A 396 -2.87 -4.24 18.08
CA ASP A 396 -2.80 -4.61 19.48
C ASP A 396 -4.10 -5.23 20.02
N VAL A 397 -5.11 -5.44 19.16
CA VAL A 397 -6.40 -6.08 19.50
C VAL A 397 -6.54 -7.39 18.73
N LEU A 398 -6.78 -8.50 19.44
CA LEU A 398 -6.83 -9.83 18.83
C LEU A 398 -8.01 -9.95 17.85
N GLU A 399 -9.18 -9.50 18.26
CA GLU A 399 -10.42 -9.59 17.48
C GLU A 399 -10.29 -8.86 16.13
N ASP A 400 -9.70 -7.67 16.14
CA ASP A 400 -9.42 -6.89 14.93
C ASP A 400 -8.47 -7.62 14.00
N MET A 401 -7.39 -8.19 14.54
CA MET A 401 -6.41 -8.94 13.74
C MET A 401 -6.98 -10.27 13.22
N GLU A 402 -7.89 -10.91 13.95
CA GLU A 402 -8.64 -12.07 13.45
C GLU A 402 -9.58 -11.71 12.30
N GLN A 403 -10.21 -10.54 12.34
CA GLN A 403 -11.03 -10.06 11.23
C GLN A 403 -10.18 -9.66 10.03
N LEU A 404 -9.10 -8.90 10.24
CA LEU A 404 -8.18 -8.50 9.19
C LEU A 404 -7.54 -9.73 8.51
N ALA A 405 -7.10 -10.73 9.27
CA ALA A 405 -6.54 -11.96 8.73
C ALA A 405 -7.52 -12.68 7.80
N ARG A 406 -8.78 -12.80 8.22
CA ARG A 406 -9.85 -13.39 7.39
C ARG A 406 -10.03 -12.64 6.08
N VAL A 407 -10.10 -11.31 6.13
CA VAL A 407 -10.22 -10.45 4.95
C VAL A 407 -9.04 -10.62 4.00
N LEU A 408 -7.81 -10.52 4.50
CA LEU A 408 -6.61 -10.58 3.66
C LEU A 408 -6.43 -11.95 3.00
N ILE A 409 -6.73 -13.04 3.70
CA ILE A 409 -6.71 -14.39 3.11
C ILE A 409 -7.78 -14.53 2.03
N ALA A 410 -9.01 -14.09 2.34
CA ALA A 410 -10.11 -14.20 1.40
C ALA A 410 -9.85 -13.41 0.11
N LEU A 411 -9.24 -12.23 0.22
CA LEU A 411 -8.74 -11.43 -0.90
C LEU A 411 -7.57 -12.10 -1.64
N SER A 412 -6.66 -12.76 -0.91
CA SER A 412 -5.50 -13.43 -1.51
C SER A 412 -5.89 -14.56 -2.47
N TYR A 413 -7.01 -15.24 -2.22
CA TYR A 413 -7.53 -16.27 -3.14
C TYR A 413 -7.93 -15.73 -4.52
N GLN A 414 -8.10 -14.41 -4.63
CA GLN A 414 -8.37 -13.72 -5.88
C GLN A 414 -7.13 -12.93 -6.35
N ASN A 415 -5.95 -13.21 -5.77
CA ASN A 415 -4.72 -12.45 -5.95
C ASN A 415 -4.92 -10.94 -5.75
N PHE A 416 -5.84 -10.56 -4.85
CA PHE A 416 -6.26 -9.18 -4.59
C PHE A 416 -6.81 -8.44 -5.83
N VAL A 417 -7.18 -9.17 -6.88
CA VAL A 417 -8.02 -8.67 -7.97
C VAL A 417 -9.47 -8.80 -7.51
N ILE A 418 -10.12 -7.67 -7.30
CA ILE A 418 -11.48 -7.56 -6.75
C ILE A 418 -12.46 -7.17 -7.85
#